data_AF-A0A1Q3URP5-F1
#
_entry.id   AF-A0A1Q3URP5-F1
#
_cell.length_a   1.000
_cell.length_b   1.000
_cell.length_c   1.000
_cell.angle_alpha   90.00
_cell.angle_beta   90.00
_cell.angle_gamma   90.00
#
_symmetry.space_group_name_H-M   'P 1'
#
loop_
_entity.id
_entity.type
_entity.pdbx_description
1 polymer ?
#
loop_
_entity_poly.entity_id
_entity_poly.type
_entity_poly.pdbx_seq_one_letter_code
_entity_poly.pdbx_strand_id
1 'polypeptide(L)' 'MTPNRRLPDPAAGALLSDDIADLLVPGVVVEVDAAEAESLGAFEEIALSEAEAWDANADLEVDETGHGE' A
#
# COMPACT_ATOMS: atom_id res chain seq x y z
N MET A 1 -5.37 -19.60 -22.97
CA MET A 1 -4.06 -19.04 -23.38
C MET A 1 -4.11 -17.56 -23.11
N THR A 2 -3.61 -17.12 -21.95
CA THR A 2 -3.48 -15.69 -21.66
C THR A 2 -2.29 -15.16 -22.45
N PRO A 3 -2.43 -14.12 -23.29
CA PRO A 3 -1.29 -13.58 -24.02
C PRO A 3 -0.27 -13.05 -23.02
N ASN A 4 1.01 -13.36 -23.24
CA ASN A 4 2.12 -12.79 -22.47
C ASN A 4 2.17 -11.27 -22.76
N ARG A 5 1.53 -10.46 -21.90
CA ARG A 5 1.65 -9.00 -21.94
C ARG A 5 3.06 -8.64 -21.48
N ARG A 6 3.81 -7.99 -22.37
CA ARG A 6 5.14 -7.44 -22.06
C ARG A 6 4.99 -6.41 -20.95
N LEU A 7 5.79 -6.54 -19.89
CA LEU A 7 5.84 -5.55 -18.81
C LEU A 7 6.30 -4.20 -19.40
N PRO A 8 5.57 -3.10 -19.13
CA PRO A 8 6.02 -1.77 -19.51
C PRO A 8 7.34 -1.42 -18.79
N ASP A 9 8.17 -0.63 -19.47
CA ASP A 9 9.42 -0.12 -18.91
C ASP A 9 9.11 0.81 -17.74
N PRO A 10 9.61 0.57 -16.51
CA PRO A 10 9.36 1.44 -15.36
C PRO A 10 9.85 2.88 -15.58
N ALA A 11 10.76 3.13 -16.53
CA ALA A 11 11.20 4.46 -16.91
C ALA A 11 10.24 5.19 -17.88
N ALA A 12 9.29 4.49 -18.50
CA ALA A 12 8.39 5.06 -19.52
C ALA A 12 7.16 5.81 -18.95
N GLY A 13 7.05 5.92 -17.62
CA GLY A 13 5.87 6.48 -16.96
C GLY A 13 4.70 5.48 -16.93
N ALA A 14 3.78 5.66 -15.99
CA ALA A 14 2.62 4.79 -15.86
C ALA A 14 1.64 4.98 -17.04
N LEU A 15 1.09 3.88 -17.54
CA LEU A 15 -0.01 3.91 -18.50
C LEU A 15 -1.33 4.07 -17.76
N LEU A 16 -2.11 5.08 -18.11
CA LEU A 16 -3.44 5.30 -17.56
C LEU A 16 -4.47 4.42 -18.28
N SER A 17 -5.29 3.70 -17.52
CA SER A 17 -6.39 2.86 -18.02
C SER A 17 -7.68 3.15 -17.26
N ASP A 18 -8.82 2.95 -17.91
CA ASP A 18 -10.17 2.99 -17.34
C ASP A 18 -10.77 1.59 -17.14
N ASP A 19 -10.05 0.52 -17.48
CA ASP A 19 -10.48 -0.87 -17.29
C ASP A 19 -9.93 -1.47 -15.99
N ILE A 20 -10.84 -1.78 -15.05
CA ILE A 20 -10.53 -2.41 -13.78
C ILE A 20 -9.79 -3.75 -13.93
N ALA A 21 -9.95 -4.46 -15.05
CA ALA A 21 -9.26 -5.71 -15.31
C ALA A 21 -7.74 -5.54 -15.42
N ASP A 22 -7.26 -4.33 -15.71
CA ASP A 22 -5.84 -4.02 -15.84
C ASP A 22 -5.15 -3.68 -14.51
N LEU A 23 -5.85 -3.67 -13.37
CA LEU A 23 -5.28 -3.39 -12.03
C LEU A 23 -4.09 -4.29 -11.65
N LEU A 24 -4.05 -5.50 -12.21
CA LEU A 24 -3.00 -6.48 -11.95
C LEU A 24 -1.90 -6.47 -13.03
N VAL A 25 -1.97 -5.54 -13.98
CA VAL A 25 -0.94 -5.35 -15.01
C VAL A 25 0.10 -4.36 -14.49
N PRO A 26 1.36 -4.79 -14.31
CA PRO A 26 2.39 -3.89 -13.79
C PRO A 26 2.58 -2.65 -14.69
N GLY A 27 2.79 -1.49 -14.07
CA GLY A 27 2.99 -0.21 -14.74
C GLY A 27 1.73 0.40 -15.36
N VAL A 28 0.55 -0.20 -15.14
CA VAL A 28 -0.74 0.42 -15.41
C VAL A 28 -1.28 1.05 -14.14
N VAL A 29 -1.84 2.25 -14.27
CA VAL A 29 -2.63 2.94 -13.24
C VAL A 29 -4.08 2.96 -13.75
N VAL A 30 -4.99 2.46 -12.93
CA VAL A 30 -6.43 2.52 -13.21
C VAL A 30 -7.04 3.65 -12.41
N GLU A 31 -7.72 4.58 -13.08
CA GLU A 31 -8.47 5.66 -12.43
C GLU A 31 -9.86 5.17 -12.01
N VAL A 32 -10.20 5.40 -10.75
CA VAL A 32 -11.52 5.10 -10.17
C VAL A 32 -11.96 6.28 -9.32
N ASP A 33 -13.26 6.39 -9.06
CA ASP A 33 -13.76 7.35 -8.09
C ASP A 33 -13.58 6.85 -6.65
N ALA A 34 -13.85 7.73 -5.68
CA ALA A 34 -13.66 7.42 -4.26
C ALA A 34 -14.55 6.25 -3.78
N ALA A 35 -15.79 6.16 -4.26
CA ALA A 35 -16.73 5.13 -3.81
C ALA A 35 -16.32 3.75 -4.36
N GLU A 36 -15.86 3.71 -5.61
CA GLU A 36 -15.32 2.49 -6.21
C GLU A 36 -14.01 2.06 -5.52
N ALA A 37 -13.10 3.01 -5.25
CA ALA A 37 -11.87 2.74 -4.51
C ALA A 37 -12.15 2.10 -3.14
N GLU A 38 -13.09 2.65 -2.36
CA GLU A 38 -13.51 2.08 -1.08
C GLU A 38 -14.07 0.66 -1.23
N SER A 39 -14.89 0.42 -2.26
CA SER A 39 -15.45 -0.92 -2.53
C SER A 39 -14.39 -1.96 -2.86
N LEU A 40 -13.25 -1.52 -3.42
CA LEU A 40 -12.07 -2.32 -3.71
C LEU A 40 -11.16 -2.49 -2.49
N GLY A 41 -11.50 -1.88 -1.36
CA GLY A 41 -10.75 -1.95 -0.11
C GLY A 41 -9.68 -0.86 0.05
N ALA A 42 -9.67 0.17 -0.79
CA ALA A 42 -8.85 1.35 -0.54
C ALA A 42 -9.41 2.13 0.66
N PHE A 43 -8.52 2.66 1.50
CA PHE A 43 -8.88 3.49 2.63
C PHE A 43 -7.84 4.59 2.82
N GLU A 44 -8.28 5.73 3.36
CA GLU A 44 -7.39 6.81 3.78
C GLU A 44 -6.99 6.59 5.24
N GLU A 45 -5.70 6.44 5.50
CA GLU A 45 -5.14 6.33 6.85
C GLU A 45 -4.33 7.57 7.18
N ILE A 46 -4.55 8.10 8.39
CA ILE A 46 -3.69 9.15 8.94
C ILE A 46 -2.49 8.47 9.56
N ALA A 47 -1.31 8.65 8.95
CA ALA A 47 -0.06 8.22 9.57
C ALA A 47 0.16 8.97 10.89
N LEU A 48 0.59 8.24 11.92
CA LEU A 48 0.97 8.84 13.19
C LEU A 48 2.18 9.76 13.00
N SER A 49 2.17 10.91 13.68
CA SER A 49 3.39 11.69 13.85
C SER A 49 4.41 10.90 14.68
N GLU A 50 5.69 11.29 14.58
CA GLU A 50 6.76 10.68 15.39
C GLU A 50 6.44 10.72 16.90
N ALA A 51 5.88 11.84 17.37
CA ALA A 51 5.52 12.02 18.77
C ALA A 51 4.38 11.07 19.20
N GLU A 52 3.32 10.96 18.38
CA GLU A 52 2.20 10.05 18.66
C GLU A 52 2.63 8.58 18.59
N ALA A 53 3.53 8.24 17.67
CA ALA A 53 4.11 6.91 17.58
C ALA A 53 4.96 6.56 18.82
N TRP A 54 5.69 7.52 19.38
CA TRP A 54 6.47 7.31 20.60
C TRP A 54 5.57 7.18 21.85
N ASP A 55 4.55 8.02 21.96
CA ASP A 55 3.57 7.96 23.06
C ASP A 55 2.78 6.65 23.06
N ALA A 56 2.42 6.13 21.88
CA ALA A 56 1.76 4.82 21.75
C ALA A 56 2.60 3.65 22.26
N ASN A 57 3.93 3.81 22.34
CA ASN A 57 4.84 2.80 22.90
C ASN A 57 5.05 2.95 24.42
N ALA A 58 4.45 3.95 25.08
CA ALA A 58 4.72 4.25 26.49
C ALA A 58 4.33 3.12 27.45
N ASP A 59 3.35 2.29 27.08
CA ASP A 59 2.89 1.14 27.87
C ASP A 59 3.65 -0.16 27.54
N LEU A 60 4.61 -0.13 26.60
CA LEU A 60 5.51 -1.26 26.40
C LEU A 60 6.49 -1.28 27.56
N GLU A 61 6.22 -2.13 28.57
CA GLU A 61 7.26 -2.53 29.53
C GLU A 61 8.43 -3.08 28.72
N VAL A 62 9.58 -2.40 28.78
CA VAL A 62 10.83 -2.96 28.31
C VAL A 62 11.06 -4.14 29.25
N ASP A 63 10.79 -5.36 28.77
CA ASP A 63 11.25 -6.55 29.49
C ASP A 63 12.77 -6.55 29.42
N GLU A 64 13.40 -5.90 30.41
CA GLU A 64 14.84 -5.90 30.60
C GLU A 64 15.33 -7.25 31.15
N THR A 65 14.48 -8.28 31.29
CA THR A 65 14.86 -9.62 31.77
C THR A 65 15.20 -10.59 30.65
N GLY A 66 16.12 -10.16 29.80
CA GLY A 66 16.93 -11.03 28.94
C GLY A 66 18.32 -11.32 29.47
N HIS A 67 18.61 -11.18 30.78
CA HIS A 67 19.87 -11.66 31.36
C HIS A 67 19.78 -11.89 32.87
N GLY A 68 19.49 -13.13 33.28
CA GLY A 68 19.54 -13.56 34.67
C GLY A 68 19.08 -15.00 34.84
N GLU A 69 20.05 -15.92 34.71
CA GLU A 69 20.02 -17.38 34.93
C GLU A 69 19.63 -18.29 33.75
#